data_AF-A0A0M4EWD9-F1
#
_entry.id   AF-A0A0M4EWD9-F1
#
_cell.length_a   1.000
_cell.length_b   1.000
_cell.length_c   1.000
_cell.angle_alpha   90.00
_cell.angle_beta   90.00
_cell.angle_gamma   90.00
#
_symmetry.space_group_name_H-M   'P 1'
#
loop_
_entity.id
_entity.type
_entity.pdbx_description
1 polymer ?
#
loop_
_entity_poly.entity_id
_entity_poly.type
_entity_poly.pdbx_seq_one_letter_code
_entity_poly.pdbx_strand_id
1 'polypeptide(L)'
;MAAPAHNLARQRQSQLLVFLDNESGLLHGYRLLKKYEAYHSLLLDNLCVFRRPTVDALRRLRAEGAGRQLRELFQRSTSAGVRDVLPSLPDKSIKILAERIDRVLSQVQKCADSNKS
;
A
#
# COMPACT_ATOMS: atom_id res chain seq x y z
N MET A 1 -1.09 0.13 -28.14
CA MET A 1 -2.40 -0.15 -27.51
C MET A 1 -2.55 0.76 -26.30
N ALA A 2 -3.36 1.80 -26.38
CA ALA A 2 -3.65 2.69 -25.25
C ALA A 2 -4.92 2.20 -24.55
N ALA A 3 -4.82 1.07 -23.84
CA ALA A 3 -5.84 0.73 -22.87
C ALA A 3 -5.53 1.57 -21.62
N PRO A 4 -6.40 2.52 -21.22
CA PRO A 4 -6.21 3.22 -19.96
C PRO A 4 -6.14 2.19 -18.83
N ALA A 5 -5.27 2.42 -17.85
CA ALA A 5 -5.29 1.67 -16.61
C ALA A 5 -6.70 1.86 -16.00
N HIS A 6 -7.53 0.82 -16.09
CA HIS A 6 -8.97 0.88 -15.80
C HIS A 6 -9.27 1.22 -14.33
N ASN A 7 -8.27 1.07 -13.46
CA ASN A 7 -8.32 1.34 -12.03
C ASN A 7 -7.72 2.70 -11.62
N LEU A 8 -7.40 3.58 -12.59
CA LEU A 8 -6.85 4.91 -12.32
C LEU A 8 -7.65 5.99 -13.04
N ALA A 9 -8.22 6.91 -12.26
CA ALA A 9 -8.88 8.11 -12.79
C ALA A 9 -8.08 9.36 -12.46
N ARG A 10 -7.90 10.27 -13.42
CA ARG A 10 -7.25 11.58 -13.18
C ARG A 10 -8.29 12.61 -12.74
N GLN A 11 -8.12 13.19 -11.56
CA GLN A 11 -8.98 14.26 -11.05
C GLN A 11 -8.59 15.59 -11.73
N ARG A 12 -9.57 16.28 -12.34
CA ARG A 12 -9.33 17.39 -13.28
C ARG A 12 -8.68 18.64 -12.65
N GLN A 13 -8.90 18.90 -11.36
CA GLN A 13 -8.45 20.15 -10.72
C GLN A 13 -7.04 20.00 -10.14
N SER A 14 -6.85 18.99 -9.29
CA SER A 14 -5.60 18.66 -8.61
C SER A 14 -4.60 17.91 -9.48
N GLN A 15 -5.05 17.35 -10.61
CA GLN A 15 -4.25 16.49 -11.49
C GLN A 15 -3.72 15.21 -10.79
N LEU A 16 -4.26 14.88 -9.61
CA LEU A 16 -3.94 13.66 -8.88
C LEU A 16 -4.65 12.45 -9.50
N LEU A 17 -4.07 11.27 -9.28
CA LEU A 17 -4.67 9.99 -9.64
C LEU A 17 -5.51 9.48 -8.47
N VAL A 18 -6.73 9.06 -8.78
CA VAL A 18 -7.64 8.35 -7.89
C VAL A 18 -7.52 6.86 -8.20
N PHE A 19 -7.22 6.08 -7.17
CA PHE A 19 -7.15 4.64 -7.25
C PHE A 19 -8.56 4.08 -7.06
N LEU A 20 -9.10 3.46 -8.10
CA LEU A 20 -10.41 2.80 -8.10
C LEU A 20 -10.24 1.28 -8.03
N ASP A 21 -11.32 0.55 -7.77
CA ASP A 21 -11.37 -0.92 -7.81
C ASP A 21 -10.30 -1.59 -6.93
N ASN A 22 -10.23 -1.16 -5.66
CA ASN A 22 -9.30 -1.70 -4.65
C ASN A 22 -9.92 -2.82 -3.79
N GLU A 23 -11.08 -3.36 -4.16
CA GLU A 23 -11.79 -4.42 -3.42
C GLU A 23 -10.97 -5.72 -3.37
N SER A 24 -10.13 -5.94 -4.37
CA SER A 24 -9.21 -7.08 -4.44
C SER A 24 -7.93 -6.89 -3.60
N GLY A 25 -7.79 -5.78 -2.87
CA GLY A 25 -6.66 -5.52 -1.97
C GLY A 25 -6.65 -6.38 -0.70
N LEU A 26 -5.67 -6.13 0.17
CA LEU A 26 -5.53 -6.73 1.52
C LEU A 26 -5.80 -8.25 1.55
N LEU A 27 -6.91 -8.70 2.15
CA LEU A 27 -7.23 -10.10 2.40
C LEU A 27 -7.10 -10.96 1.14
N HIS A 28 -7.81 -10.60 0.08
CA HIS A 28 -7.79 -11.34 -1.17
C HIS A 28 -6.47 -11.12 -1.91
N GLY A 29 -6.01 -9.88 -2.00
CA GLY A 29 -4.77 -9.52 -2.70
C GLY A 29 -3.53 -10.19 -2.11
N TYR A 30 -3.47 -10.37 -0.79
CA TYR A 30 -2.35 -11.02 -0.10
C TYR A 30 -2.28 -12.52 -0.37
N ARG A 31 -3.40 -13.18 -0.72
CA ARG A 31 -3.37 -14.58 -1.18
C ARG A 31 -2.62 -14.71 -2.51
N LEU A 32 -2.70 -13.69 -3.35
CA LEU A 32 -2.05 -13.65 -4.65
C LEU A 32 -0.67 -12.97 -4.60
N LEU A 33 -0.20 -12.54 -3.43
CA LEU A 33 1.02 -11.76 -3.29
C LEU A 33 2.21 -12.47 -3.95
N LYS A 34 2.39 -13.77 -3.71
CA LYS A 34 3.47 -14.56 -4.31
C LYS A 34 3.43 -14.55 -5.85
N LYS A 35 2.24 -14.54 -6.45
CA LYS A 35 2.06 -14.51 -7.91
C LYS A 35 2.46 -13.14 -8.50
N TYR A 36 2.12 -12.06 -7.80
CA TYR A 36 2.38 -10.71 -8.28
C TYR A 36 3.70 -10.10 -7.79
N GLU A 37 4.38 -10.77 -6.86
CA GLU A 37 5.58 -10.27 -6.21
C GLU A 37 6.69 -9.93 -7.20
N ALA A 38 6.89 -10.73 -8.24
CA ALA A 38 7.91 -10.47 -9.26
C ALA A 38 7.68 -9.12 -9.96
N TYR A 39 6.43 -8.79 -10.28
CA TYR A 39 6.09 -7.51 -10.92
C TYR A 39 6.26 -6.33 -9.96
N HIS A 40 5.81 -6.47 -8.71
CA HIS A 40 5.99 -5.44 -7.70
C HIS A 40 7.46 -5.17 -7.39
N SER A 41 8.26 -6.23 -7.32
CA SER A 41 9.71 -6.19 -7.12
C SER A 41 10.39 -5.45 -8.26
N LEU A 42 10.10 -5.86 -9.49
CA LEU A 42 10.67 -5.23 -10.68
C LEU A 42 10.38 -3.72 -10.72
N LEU A 43 9.16 -3.29 -10.42
CA LEU A 43 8.80 -1.87 -10.40
C LEU A 43 9.52 -1.11 -9.28
N LEU A 44 9.54 -1.66 -8.06
CA LEU A 44 10.13 -1.00 -6.91
C LEU A 44 11.65 -0.92 -7.01
N ASP A 45 12.30 -2.03 -7.37
CA ASP A 45 13.76 -2.17 -7.36
C ASP A 45 14.43 -1.27 -8.42
N ASN A 46 13.68 -0.88 -9.47
CA ASN A 46 14.11 0.05 -10.52
C ASN A 46 13.67 1.51 -10.28
N LEU A 47 12.98 1.81 -9.18
CA LEU A 47 12.53 3.16 -8.85
C LEU A 47 13.45 3.80 -7.80
N CYS A 48 13.97 4.98 -8.10
CA CYS A 48 14.73 5.83 -7.16
C CYS A 48 14.18 7.27 -7.02
N VAL A 49 12.95 7.52 -7.49
CA VAL A 49 12.28 8.81 -7.35
C VAL A 49 11.06 8.64 -6.46
N PHE A 50 11.12 9.27 -5.28
CA PHE A 50 10.05 9.19 -4.28
C PHE A 50 9.64 10.60 -3.84
N ARG A 51 8.35 10.83 -3.66
CA ARG A 51 7.85 12.08 -3.08
C ARG A 51 8.19 12.12 -1.60
N ARG A 52 8.91 13.15 -1.15
CA ARG A 52 9.29 13.32 0.26
C ARG A 52 8.10 13.18 1.23
N PRO A 53 6.94 13.85 1.01
CA PRO A 53 5.79 13.69 1.91
C PRO A 53 5.28 12.24 2.02
N THR A 54 5.38 11.46 0.94
CA THR A 54 4.98 10.05 0.92
C THR A 54 5.93 9.19 1.76
N VAL A 55 7.24 9.42 1.65
CA VAL A 55 8.24 8.70 2.45
C VAL A 55 8.08 9.02 3.93
N ASP A 56 7.86 10.29 4.29
CA ASP A 56 7.68 10.70 5.68
C ASP A 56 6.38 10.10 6.27
N ALA A 57 5.30 10.07 5.49
CA ALA A 57 4.07 9.39 5.88
C ALA A 57 4.28 7.87 6.10
N LEU A 58 5.04 7.19 5.23
CA LEU A 58 5.35 5.78 5.38
C LEU A 58 6.17 5.50 6.65
N ARG A 59 7.18 6.33 6.96
CA ARG A 59 7.97 6.21 8.20
C ARG A 59 7.08 6.34 9.43
N ARG A 60 6.19 7.34 9.44
CA ARG A 60 5.23 7.54 10.55
C ARG A 60 4.29 6.34 10.68
N LEU A 61 3.64 5.93 9.59
CA LEU A 61 2.73 4.79 9.55
C LEU A 61 3.42 3.49 10.00
N ARG A 62 4.71 3.32 9.67
CA ARG A 62 5.48 2.16 10.11
C ARG A 62 5.77 2.17 11.61
N ALA A 63 6.07 3.34 12.17
CA ALA A 63 6.35 3.52 13.59
C ALA A 63 5.08 3.35 14.45
N GLU A 64 3.96 3.92 14.01
CA GLU A 64 2.68 3.85 14.73
C GLU A 64 1.99 2.48 14.61
N GLY A 65 2.30 1.74 13.55
CA GLY A 65 1.73 0.42 13.29
C GLY A 65 0.46 0.50 12.45
N ALA A 66 0.62 0.87 11.18
CA ALA A 66 -0.46 1.07 10.21
C ALA A 66 -1.50 -0.05 10.17
N GLY A 67 -1.10 -1.32 10.27
CA GLY A 67 -2.04 -2.44 10.24
C GLY A 67 -2.98 -2.49 11.44
N ARG A 68 -2.50 -2.09 12.64
CA ARG A 68 -3.36 -1.98 13.83
C ARG A 68 -4.29 -0.79 13.71
N GLN A 69 -3.77 0.38 13.32
CA GLN A 69 -4.58 1.57 13.07
C GLN A 69 -5.68 1.29 12.02
N LEU A 70 -5.37 0.54 10.97
CA LEU A 70 -6.35 0.14 9.95
C LEU A 70 -7.42 -0.80 10.51
N ARG A 71 -7.05 -1.77 11.35
CA ARG A 71 -8.01 -2.65 12.04
C ARG A 71 -8.92 -1.85 12.96
N GLU A 72 -8.38 -0.96 13.77
CA GLU A 72 -9.14 -0.10 14.67
C GLU A 72 -10.07 0.84 13.90
N LEU A 73 -9.59 1.42 12.80
CA LEU A 73 -10.40 2.25 11.91
C LEU A 73 -11.57 1.44 11.37
N PHE A 74 -11.33 0.23 10.84
CA PHE A 74 -12.39 -0.67 10.36
C PHE A 74 -13.42 -0.96 11.45
N GLN A 75 -13.00 -1.26 12.67
CA GLN A 75 -13.91 -1.56 13.78
C GLN A 75 -14.78 -0.37 14.18
N ARG A 76 -14.24 0.85 14.09
CA ARG A 76 -14.90 2.10 14.51
C ARG A 76 -15.77 2.73 13.42
N SER A 77 -15.39 2.61 12.14
CA SER A 77 -16.09 3.26 11.02
C SER A 77 -17.15 2.38 10.37
N THR A 78 -17.10 1.06 10.59
CA THR A 78 -17.98 0.10 9.93
C THR A 78 -19.20 -0.21 10.78
N SER A 79 -20.39 -0.19 10.18
CA SER A 79 -21.65 -0.51 10.86
C SER A 79 -21.69 -1.97 11.35
N ALA A 80 -22.54 -2.24 12.35
CA ALA A 80 -22.71 -3.59 12.91
C ALA A 80 -23.02 -4.63 11.81
N GLY A 81 -24.01 -4.34 10.94
CA GLY A 81 -24.41 -5.28 9.90
C GLY A 81 -23.31 -5.61 8.87
N VAL A 82 -22.34 -4.71 8.63
CA VAL A 82 -21.21 -5.01 7.76
C VAL A 82 -20.16 -5.85 8.49
N ARG A 83 -19.94 -5.61 9.78
CA ARG A 83 -19.00 -6.40 10.61
C ARG A 83 -19.47 -7.85 10.82
N ASP A 84 -20.78 -8.09 10.74
CA ASP A 84 -21.34 -9.45 10.83
C ASP A 84 -21.04 -10.30 9.58
N VAL A 85 -20.78 -9.66 8.44
CA VAL A 85 -20.56 -10.34 7.14
C VAL A 85 -19.09 -10.30 6.71
N LEU A 86 -18.36 -9.24 7.06
CA LEU A 86 -16.97 -9.08 6.67
C LEU A 86 -16.01 -9.43 7.81
N PRO A 87 -15.04 -10.33 7.59
CA PRO A 87 -14.03 -10.61 8.60
C PRO A 87 -13.17 -9.38 8.85
N SER A 88 -12.80 -9.17 10.12
CA SER A 88 -11.81 -8.16 10.47
C SER A 88 -10.45 -8.45 9.84
N LEU A 89 -9.57 -7.44 9.80
CA LEU A 89 -8.21 -7.59 9.29
C LEU A 89 -7.40 -8.56 10.19
N PRO A 90 -6.95 -9.75 9.72
CA PRO A 90 -6.24 -10.72 10.55
C PRO A 90 -4.80 -10.30 10.83
N ASP A 91 -4.19 -10.85 11.89
CA ASP A 91 -2.81 -10.49 12.29
C ASP A 91 -1.79 -10.76 11.19
N LYS A 92 -2.00 -11.81 10.39
CA LYS A 92 -1.16 -12.10 9.23
C LYS A 92 -1.15 -10.92 8.24
N SER A 93 -2.30 -10.30 7.97
CA SER A 93 -2.38 -9.15 7.08
C SER A 93 -1.70 -7.92 7.68
N ILE A 94 -1.78 -7.73 9.00
CA ILE A 94 -1.05 -6.66 9.69
C ILE A 94 0.46 -6.81 9.49
N LYS A 95 0.97 -8.04 9.68
CA LYS A 95 2.41 -8.34 9.48
C LYS A 95 2.83 -8.09 8.04
N ILE A 96 2.07 -8.60 7.07
CA ILE A 96 2.35 -8.38 5.65
C ILE A 96 2.37 -6.88 5.33
N LEU A 97 1.42 -6.09 5.82
CA LEU A 97 1.42 -4.64 5.58
C LEU A 97 2.69 -3.97 6.10
N ALA A 98 3.13 -4.33 7.31
CA ALA A 98 4.37 -3.79 7.88
C ALA A 98 5.61 -4.18 7.05
N GLU A 99 5.72 -5.45 6.66
CA GLU A 99 6.81 -5.95 5.79
C GLU A 99 6.83 -5.23 4.43
N ARG A 100 5.67 -4.96 3.85
CA ARG A 100 5.56 -4.25 2.57
C ARG A 100 5.96 -2.77 2.70
N ILE A 101 5.63 -2.11 3.80
CA ILE A 101 6.09 -0.74 4.08
C ILE A 101 7.61 -0.74 4.26
N ASP A 102 8.16 -1.69 5.03
CA ASP A 102 9.60 -1.83 5.25
C ASP A 102 10.34 -1.99 3.93
N ARG A 103 9.83 -2.82 3.03
CA ARG A 103 10.44 -3.02 1.72
C ARG A 103 10.54 -1.73 0.89
N VAL A 104 9.49 -0.90 0.90
CA VAL A 104 9.53 0.40 0.21
C VAL A 104 10.56 1.33 0.86
N LEU A 105 10.59 1.39 2.20
CA LEU A 105 11.56 2.21 2.93
C LEU A 105 13.00 1.75 2.72
N SER A 106 13.24 0.43 2.63
CA SER A 106 14.56 -0.13 2.31
C SER A 106 15.03 0.28 0.92
N GLN A 107 14.15 0.28 -0.09
CA GLN A 107 14.51 0.75 -1.42
C GLN A 107 14.81 2.25 -1.43
N VAL A 108 14.03 3.07 -0.70
CA VAL A 108 14.31 4.50 -0.54
C VAL A 108 15.69 4.72 0.07
N GLN A 109 16.04 3.95 1.11
CA GLN A 109 17.35 4.03 1.76
C GLN A 109 18.48 3.62 0.81
N LYS A 110 18.33 2.50 0.11
CA LYS A 110 19.28 2.02 -0.89
C LYS A 110 19.58 3.08 -1.96
N CYS A 111 18.54 3.68 -2.55
CA CYS A 111 18.70 4.75 -3.54
C CYS A 111 19.39 6.00 -2.96
N ALA A 112 19.08 6.35 -1.70
CA ALA A 112 19.70 7.50 -1.04
C ALA A 112 21.20 7.28 -0.77
N ASP A 113 21.62 6.05 -0.46
CA ASP A 113 23.02 5.73 -0.20
C ASP A 113 23.83 5.56 -1.50
N SER A 114 23.23 4.99 -2.54
CA SER A 114 23.86 4.90 -3.87
C SER A 114 24.10 6.27 -4.51
N ASN A 115 23.28 7.28 -4.19
CA ASN A 115 23.46 8.65 -4.68
C ASN A 115 24.49 9.48 -3.88
N LYS A 116 25.08 8.91 -2.82
CA LYS A 116 26.14 9.56 -2.01
C LYS A 116 27.55 9.09 -2.38
N SER A 117 27.67 8.17 -3.34
CA SER A 117 28.94 7.71 -3.92
C SER A 117 29.23 8.46 -5.21
#